data_AF-A0A3B9DWQ0-F1
#
_entry.id   AF-A0A3B9DWQ0-F1
#
_cell.length_a   1.000
_cell.length_b   1.000
_cell.length_c   1.000
_cell.angle_alpha   90.00
_cell.angle_beta   90.00
_cell.angle_gamma   90.00
#
_symmetry.space_group_name_H-M   'P 1'
#
loop_
_entity.id
_entity.type
_entity.pdbx_description
1 polymer ?
#
loop_
_entity_poly.entity_id
_entity_poly.type
_entity_poly.pdbx_seq_one_letter_code
_entity_poly.pdbx_strand_id
1 'polypeptide(L)'
;MTNKEEKFWGAVRASEKDWQAASDLLTVLWTKNMSPETYSAFLTAFRHMAALQEEMTPKLSKTWKGSRQSYAAAFLLEAAKAFDVLKELGRHALLRTDLSVPEEILALVELSGGAATEWQKILRYMEDTEGNRLKMEARLHRIAAYQERGEKESFALLRFLYNGEDAVALIYWKDAVTDLSRFLSAVNRKAELLQKLIEEA
;
A
#
# COMPACT_ATOMS: atom_id res chain seq x y z
N MET A 1 -19.67 -17.55 -4.22
CA MET A 1 -18.55 -17.74 -3.27
C MET A 1 -18.86 -18.88 -2.31
N THR A 2 -17.85 -19.67 -1.95
CA THR A 2 -17.98 -20.68 -0.88
C THR A 2 -17.88 -20.04 0.51
N ASN A 3 -18.35 -20.72 1.57
CA ASN A 3 -18.22 -20.24 2.95
C ASN A 3 -16.75 -19.96 3.35
N LYS A 4 -15.77 -20.67 2.78
CA LYS A 4 -14.35 -20.42 3.07
C LYS A 4 -13.82 -19.17 2.39
N GLU A 5 -14.26 -18.91 1.16
CA GLU A 5 -13.92 -17.68 0.43
C GLU A 5 -14.55 -16.47 1.11
N GLU A 6 -15.80 -16.58 1.57
CA GLU A 6 -16.47 -15.51 2.30
C GLU A 6 -15.74 -15.17 3.62
N LYS A 7 -15.26 -16.19 4.35
CA LYS A 7 -14.42 -15.96 5.54
C LYS A 7 -13.10 -15.29 5.21
N PHE A 8 -12.46 -15.67 4.11
CA PHE A 8 -11.23 -15.04 3.64
C PHE A 8 -11.47 -13.56 3.31
N TRP A 9 -12.51 -13.25 2.54
CA TRP A 9 -12.83 -11.88 2.19
C TRP A 9 -13.34 -11.08 3.38
N GLY A 10 -14.05 -11.70 4.33
CA GLY A 10 -14.40 -11.08 5.61
C GLY A 10 -13.17 -10.61 6.39
N ALA A 11 -12.13 -11.44 6.49
CA ALA A 11 -10.87 -11.07 7.13
C ALA A 11 -10.13 -9.95 6.37
N VAL A 12 -10.14 -9.99 5.03
CA VAL A 12 -9.56 -8.93 4.20
C VAL A 12 -10.32 -7.61 4.35
N ARG A 13 -11.66 -7.62 4.37
CA ARG A 13 -12.48 -6.42 4.59
C ARG A 13 -12.26 -5.82 5.97
N ALA A 14 -12.04 -6.65 6.99
CA ALA A 14 -11.71 -6.17 8.34
C ALA A 14 -10.42 -5.33 8.40
N SER A 15 -9.56 -5.42 7.38
CA SER A 15 -8.37 -4.57 7.25
C SER A 15 -8.63 -3.13 6.79
N GLU A 16 -9.88 -2.74 6.52
CA GLU A 16 -10.21 -1.39 6.02
C GLU A 16 -9.58 -0.27 6.85
N LYS A 17 -9.66 -0.36 8.18
CA LYS A 17 -9.09 0.64 9.09
C LYS A 17 -7.56 0.67 9.07
N ASP A 18 -6.92 -0.44 8.71
CA ASP A 18 -5.47 -0.49 8.59
C ASP A 18 -4.99 0.34 7.40
N TRP A 19 -5.72 0.25 6.28
CA TRP A 19 -5.44 1.05 5.09
C TRP A 19 -5.79 2.53 5.27
N GLN A 20 -6.77 2.85 6.11
CA GLN A 20 -6.96 4.24 6.58
C GLN A 20 -5.74 4.72 7.35
N ALA A 21 -5.25 3.97 8.33
CA ALA A 21 -4.08 4.35 9.12
C ALA A 21 -2.81 4.49 8.27
N ALA A 22 -2.65 3.65 7.25
CA ALA A 22 -1.60 3.78 6.24
C ALA A 22 -1.70 5.10 5.46
N SER A 23 -2.89 5.46 5.00
CA SER A 23 -3.14 6.73 4.30
C SER A 23 -2.93 7.94 5.21
N ASP A 24 -3.37 7.86 6.47
CA ASP A 24 -3.21 8.92 7.46
C ASP A 24 -1.73 9.17 7.75
N LEU A 25 -0.96 8.08 7.96
CA LEU A 25 0.49 8.16 8.14
C LEU A 25 1.15 8.87 6.95
N LEU A 26 0.82 8.47 5.72
CA LEU A 26 1.35 9.09 4.51
C LEU A 26 1.00 10.59 4.44
N THR A 27 -0.23 10.98 4.77
CA THR A 27 -0.68 12.38 4.71
C THR A 27 0.13 13.30 5.62
N VAL A 28 0.53 12.81 6.79
CA VAL A 28 1.36 13.58 7.73
C VAL A 28 2.85 13.22 7.65
N LEU A 29 3.24 12.33 6.73
CA LEU A 29 4.62 11.87 6.59
C LEU A 29 5.50 13.06 6.20
N TRP A 30 6.61 13.23 6.93
CA TRP A 30 7.51 14.37 6.81
C TRP A 30 6.90 15.76 7.06
N THR A 31 5.65 15.82 7.53
CA THR A 31 5.08 17.06 8.07
C THR A 31 5.51 17.21 9.53
N LYS A 32 5.57 18.45 10.02
CA LYS A 32 5.75 18.73 11.46
C LYS A 32 4.53 18.34 12.32
N ASN A 33 3.48 17.80 11.71
CA ASN A 33 2.21 17.46 12.33
C ASN A 33 2.05 15.96 12.63
N MET A 34 3.12 15.16 12.50
CA MET A 34 3.09 13.74 12.85
C MET A 34 2.81 13.58 14.36
N SER A 35 1.60 13.12 14.69
CA SER A 35 1.20 12.90 16.08
C SER A 35 1.58 11.49 16.57
N PRO A 36 1.90 11.29 17.86
CA PRO A 36 2.12 9.97 18.44
C PRO A 36 0.95 9.00 18.20
N GLU A 37 -0.27 9.52 18.18
CA GLU A 37 -1.50 8.76 17.95
C GLU A 37 -1.54 8.21 16.52
N THR A 38 -1.18 9.03 15.52
CA THR A 38 -1.16 8.62 14.11
C THR A 38 -0.13 7.49 13.90
N TYR A 39 1.07 7.65 14.46
CA TYR A 39 2.11 6.62 14.35
C TYR A 39 1.73 5.35 15.13
N SER A 40 1.13 5.47 16.31
CA SER A 40 0.63 4.33 17.10
C SER A 40 -0.50 3.56 16.39
N ALA A 41 -1.43 4.29 15.76
CA ALA A 41 -2.49 3.71 14.95
C ALA A 41 -1.91 2.91 13.77
N PHE A 42 -0.92 3.48 13.07
CA PHE A 42 -0.20 2.77 12.01
C PHE A 42 0.53 1.52 12.54
N LEU A 43 1.22 1.59 13.68
CA LEU A 43 1.90 0.41 14.24
C LEU A 43 0.92 -0.71 14.62
N THR A 44 -0.29 -0.35 15.05
CA THR A 44 -1.36 -1.31 15.29
C THR A 44 -1.80 -1.97 13.97
N ALA A 45 -2.01 -1.18 12.94
CA ALA A 45 -2.36 -1.63 11.59
C ALA A 45 -1.28 -2.56 10.99
N PHE A 46 0.00 -2.19 11.12
CA PHE A 46 1.15 -2.99 10.73
C PHE A 46 1.12 -4.39 11.38
N ARG A 47 0.91 -4.45 12.70
CA ARG A 47 0.83 -5.74 13.43
C ARG A 47 -0.38 -6.56 13.01
N HIS A 48 -1.52 -5.91 12.77
CA HIS A 48 -2.72 -6.60 12.31
C HIS A 48 -2.51 -7.20 10.91
N MET A 49 -1.82 -6.53 9.99
CA MET A 49 -1.51 -7.08 8.66
C MET A 49 -0.54 -8.24 8.69
N ALA A 50 0.47 -8.20 9.56
CA ALA A 50 1.33 -9.35 9.80
C ALA A 50 0.53 -10.56 10.33
N ALA A 51 -0.35 -10.34 11.32
CA ALA A 51 -1.19 -11.38 11.90
C ALA A 51 -2.18 -11.96 10.87
N LEU A 52 -2.81 -11.10 10.05
CA LEU A 52 -3.71 -11.53 8.97
C LEU A 52 -2.97 -12.43 7.97
N GLN A 53 -1.76 -12.06 7.56
CA GLN A 53 -0.95 -12.86 6.66
C GLN A 53 -0.60 -14.22 7.28
N GLU A 54 -0.12 -14.23 8.53
CA GLU A 54 0.25 -15.44 9.26
C GLU A 54 -0.94 -16.39 9.43
N GLU A 55 -2.11 -15.86 9.80
CA GLU A 55 -3.31 -16.64 10.04
C GLU A 55 -3.89 -17.24 8.74
N MET A 56 -3.88 -16.47 7.65
CA MET A 56 -4.59 -16.84 6.43
C MET A 56 -3.75 -17.69 5.48
N THR A 57 -2.43 -17.50 5.44
CA THR A 57 -1.51 -18.27 4.58
C THR A 57 -1.71 -19.80 4.67
N PRO A 58 -1.73 -20.44 5.85
CA PRO A 58 -1.92 -21.90 5.94
C PRO A 58 -3.33 -22.35 5.54
N LYS A 59 -4.32 -21.45 5.53
CA LYS A 59 -5.71 -21.76 5.17
C LYS A 59 -5.94 -21.71 3.66
N LEU A 60 -5.05 -21.07 2.89
CA LEU A 60 -5.23 -20.84 1.45
C LEU A 60 -5.47 -22.12 0.64
N SER A 61 -4.74 -23.20 0.93
CA SER A 61 -4.90 -24.48 0.21
C SER A 61 -6.27 -25.13 0.40
N LYS A 62 -6.99 -24.76 1.46
CA LYS A 62 -8.35 -25.22 1.77
C LYS A 62 -9.42 -24.27 1.21
N THR A 63 -9.07 -23.02 0.93
CA THR A 63 -9.96 -21.96 0.44
C THR A 63 -9.93 -21.85 -1.08
N TRP A 64 -8.74 -21.82 -1.67
CA TRP A 64 -8.50 -21.60 -3.09
C TRP A 64 -7.80 -22.82 -3.71
N LYS A 65 -7.98 -23.03 -5.01
CA LYS A 65 -7.38 -24.14 -5.77
C LYS A 65 -6.66 -23.62 -7.02
N GLY A 66 -5.66 -24.35 -7.50
CA GLY A 66 -4.94 -24.02 -8.73
C GLY A 66 -4.27 -22.64 -8.67
N SER A 67 -4.34 -21.90 -9.78
CA SER A 67 -3.80 -20.53 -9.94
C SER A 67 -4.27 -19.57 -8.85
N ARG A 68 -5.55 -19.65 -8.46
CA ARG A 68 -6.16 -18.76 -7.46
C ARG A 68 -5.53 -18.91 -6.09
N GLN A 69 -5.02 -20.08 -5.73
CA GLN A 69 -4.26 -20.24 -4.49
C GLN A 69 -2.96 -19.42 -4.52
N SER A 70 -2.23 -19.47 -5.63
CA SER A 70 -1.01 -18.68 -5.82
C SER A 70 -1.31 -17.18 -5.84
N TYR A 71 -2.40 -16.75 -6.47
CA TYR A 71 -2.82 -15.36 -6.46
C TYR A 71 -3.21 -14.87 -5.07
N ALA A 72 -3.97 -15.67 -4.30
CA ALA A 72 -4.33 -15.32 -2.94
C ALA A 72 -3.11 -15.26 -2.01
N ALA A 73 -2.12 -16.13 -2.19
CA ALA A 73 -0.86 -16.08 -1.46
C ALA A 73 -0.09 -14.79 -1.77
N ALA A 74 0.08 -14.48 -3.05
CA ALA A 74 0.71 -13.24 -3.49
C ALA A 74 -0.06 -12.00 -2.99
N PHE A 75 -1.39 -12.05 -2.97
CA PHE A 75 -2.25 -10.96 -2.53
C PHE A 75 -2.06 -10.60 -1.06
N LEU A 76 -1.88 -11.61 -0.20
CA LEU A 76 -1.56 -11.41 1.22
C LEU A 76 -0.12 -10.89 1.38
N LEU A 77 0.82 -11.44 0.62
CA LEU A 77 2.22 -11.04 0.66
C LEU A 77 2.41 -9.56 0.28
N GLU A 78 1.81 -9.11 -0.81
CA GLU A 78 1.91 -7.70 -1.24
C GLU A 78 1.24 -6.74 -0.25
N ALA A 79 0.20 -7.19 0.47
CA ALA A 79 -0.38 -6.40 1.57
C ALA A 79 0.63 -6.19 2.70
N ALA A 80 1.22 -7.28 3.20
CA ALA A 80 2.20 -7.21 4.28
C ALA A 80 3.41 -6.36 3.88
N LYS A 81 3.92 -6.57 2.65
CA LYS A 81 5.02 -5.78 2.09
C LYS A 81 4.72 -4.29 2.04
N ALA A 82 3.50 -3.88 1.68
CA ALA A 82 3.12 -2.47 1.69
C ALA A 82 3.24 -1.86 3.11
N PHE A 83 2.82 -2.59 4.14
CA PHE A 83 2.93 -2.14 5.53
C PHE A 83 4.36 -2.18 6.07
N ASP A 84 5.17 -3.18 5.68
CA ASP A 84 6.61 -3.20 5.99
C ASP A 84 7.31 -1.96 5.43
N VAL A 85 7.04 -1.62 4.17
CA VAL A 85 7.61 -0.44 3.51
C VAL A 85 7.19 0.86 4.22
N LEU A 86 5.91 1.00 4.59
CA LEU A 86 5.45 2.18 5.33
C LEU A 86 6.09 2.32 6.70
N LYS A 87 6.39 1.21 7.37
CA LYS A 87 7.08 1.22 8.65
C LYS A 87 8.51 1.73 8.49
N GLU A 88 9.20 1.31 7.45
CA GLU A 88 10.54 1.84 7.16
C GLU A 88 10.49 3.31 6.73
N LEU A 89 9.50 3.73 5.93
CA LEU A 89 9.28 5.15 5.60
C LEU A 89 9.00 6.00 6.85
N GLY A 90 8.18 5.52 7.78
CA GLY A 90 7.90 6.19 9.04
C GLY A 90 9.16 6.37 9.90
N ARG A 91 10.03 5.36 9.96
CA ARG A 91 11.34 5.46 10.61
C ARG A 91 12.24 6.45 9.88
N HIS A 92 12.30 6.34 8.56
CA HIS A 92 13.12 7.20 7.71
C HIS A 92 12.77 8.67 7.95
N ALA A 93 11.47 9.01 8.03
CA ALA A 93 10.99 10.36 8.29
C ALA A 93 11.43 10.97 9.63
N LEU A 94 11.76 10.13 10.61
CA LEU A 94 12.21 10.58 11.93
C LEU A 94 13.74 10.73 12.01
N LEU A 95 14.51 10.22 11.03
CA LEU A 95 15.97 10.21 11.08
C LEU A 95 16.62 11.57 10.76
N ARG A 96 16.04 12.36 9.84
CA ARG A 96 16.61 13.63 9.37
C ARG A 96 15.54 14.71 9.26
N THR A 97 15.08 15.19 10.40
CA THR A 97 14.11 16.29 10.49
C THR A 97 14.71 17.67 10.17
N ASP A 98 16.04 17.73 10.01
CA ASP A 98 16.81 18.90 9.61
C ASP A 98 16.82 19.15 8.09
N LEU A 99 16.59 18.11 7.28
CA LEU A 99 16.58 18.23 5.83
C LEU A 99 15.25 18.80 5.32
N SER A 100 15.32 19.73 4.37
CA SER A 100 14.14 20.19 3.63
C SER A 100 13.62 19.07 2.74
N VAL A 101 12.32 18.79 2.83
CA VAL A 101 11.64 17.80 1.99
C VAL A 101 11.46 18.37 0.57
N PRO A 102 11.98 17.71 -0.47
CA PRO A 102 11.72 18.10 -1.86
C PRO A 102 10.22 18.01 -2.19
N GLU A 103 9.71 18.93 -3.00
CA GLU A 103 8.29 18.92 -3.42
C GLU A 103 7.94 17.64 -4.18
N GLU A 104 8.89 17.09 -4.92
CA GLU A 104 8.73 15.84 -5.66
C GLU A 104 8.58 14.63 -4.73
N ILE A 105 9.20 14.65 -3.54
CA ILE A 105 8.96 13.63 -2.51
C ILE A 105 7.53 13.74 -2.00
N LEU A 106 7.06 14.96 -1.73
CA LEU A 106 5.69 15.19 -1.28
C LEU A 106 4.67 14.72 -2.32
N ALA A 107 4.93 14.93 -3.61
CA ALA A 107 4.09 14.42 -4.70
C ALA A 107 3.98 12.88 -4.67
N LEU A 108 5.09 12.16 -4.47
CA LEU A 108 5.09 10.71 -4.35
C LEU A 108 4.33 10.21 -3.10
N VAL A 109 4.40 10.97 -2.00
CA VAL A 109 3.61 10.70 -0.78
C VAL A 109 2.13 10.86 -1.05
N GLU A 110 1.72 11.92 -1.74
CA GLU A 110 0.33 12.16 -2.11
C GLU A 110 -0.21 11.04 -3.00
N LEU A 111 0.56 10.60 -4.00
CA LEU A 111 0.20 9.45 -4.85
C LEU A 111 0.04 8.17 -4.02
N SER A 112 0.97 7.93 -3.09
CA SER A 112 0.94 6.77 -2.19
C SER A 112 -0.30 6.79 -1.29
N GLY A 113 -0.60 7.94 -0.67
CA GLY A 113 -1.79 8.12 0.17
C GLY A 113 -3.07 7.96 -0.63
N GLY A 114 -3.08 8.49 -1.86
CA GLY A 114 -4.15 8.27 -2.83
C GLY A 114 -4.38 6.80 -3.13
N ALA A 115 -3.33 6.02 -3.39
CA ALA A 115 -3.44 4.59 -3.65
C ALA A 115 -3.99 3.80 -2.45
N ALA A 116 -3.51 4.11 -1.24
CA ALA A 116 -4.03 3.52 0.00
C ALA A 116 -5.51 3.83 0.22
N THR A 117 -5.91 5.09 -0.03
CA THR A 117 -7.31 5.55 0.06
C THR A 117 -8.21 4.85 -0.96
N GLU A 118 -7.77 4.71 -2.22
CA GLU A 118 -8.57 4.02 -3.24
C GLU A 118 -8.69 2.53 -2.91
N TRP A 119 -7.65 1.90 -2.35
CA TRP A 119 -7.70 0.52 -1.87
C TRP A 119 -8.68 0.35 -0.70
N GLN A 120 -8.66 1.26 0.27
CA GLN A 120 -9.63 1.28 1.37
C GLN A 120 -11.08 1.34 0.85
N LYS A 121 -11.35 2.15 -0.18
CA LYS A 121 -12.67 2.23 -0.81
C LYS A 121 -13.06 0.91 -1.49
N ILE A 122 -12.12 0.20 -2.11
CA ILE A 122 -12.37 -1.13 -2.68
C ILE A 122 -12.86 -2.08 -1.58
N LEU A 123 -12.18 -2.12 -0.43
CA LEU A 123 -12.57 -3.00 0.68
C LEU A 123 -14.03 -2.78 1.12
N ARG A 124 -14.49 -1.53 1.19
CA ARG A 124 -15.91 -1.20 1.48
C ARG A 124 -16.87 -1.74 0.42
N TYR A 125 -16.48 -1.68 -0.85
CA TYR A 125 -17.32 -2.16 -1.95
C TYR A 125 -17.36 -3.69 -2.06
N MET A 126 -16.44 -4.41 -1.42
CA MET A 126 -16.43 -5.87 -1.42
C MET A 126 -17.56 -6.51 -0.62
N GLU A 127 -18.37 -5.74 0.13
CA GLU A 127 -19.60 -6.25 0.76
C GLU A 127 -20.64 -6.71 -0.26
N ASP A 128 -20.73 -6.01 -1.40
CA ASP A 128 -21.57 -6.33 -2.54
C ASP A 128 -20.77 -6.12 -3.83
N THR A 129 -20.05 -7.18 -4.22
CA THR A 129 -19.13 -7.15 -5.37
C THR A 129 -19.88 -7.02 -6.70
N GLU A 130 -21.05 -7.64 -6.85
CA GLU A 130 -21.87 -7.52 -8.05
C GLU A 130 -22.42 -6.10 -8.23
N GLY A 131 -23.06 -5.55 -7.19
CA GLY A 131 -23.65 -4.21 -7.24
C GLY A 131 -22.62 -3.09 -7.31
N ASN A 132 -21.38 -3.32 -6.86
CA ASN A 132 -20.31 -2.32 -6.87
C ASN A 132 -19.20 -2.57 -7.89
N ARG A 133 -19.34 -3.54 -8.80
CA ARG A 133 -18.29 -3.92 -9.76
C ARG A 133 -17.66 -2.74 -10.49
N LEU A 134 -18.48 -1.89 -11.12
CA LEU A 134 -18.00 -0.71 -11.87
C LEU A 134 -17.28 0.29 -10.96
N LYS A 135 -17.72 0.43 -9.70
CA LYS A 135 -17.04 1.30 -8.73
C LYS A 135 -15.67 0.73 -8.39
N MET A 136 -15.58 -0.58 -8.14
CA MET A 136 -14.31 -1.26 -7.87
C MET A 136 -13.34 -1.15 -9.04
N GLU A 137 -13.79 -1.45 -10.27
CA GLU A 137 -12.99 -1.30 -11.50
C GLU A 137 -12.43 0.12 -11.65
N ALA A 138 -13.25 1.15 -11.41
CA ALA A 138 -12.78 2.54 -11.46
C ALA A 138 -11.71 2.85 -10.39
N ARG A 139 -11.76 2.21 -9.21
CA ARG A 139 -10.71 2.37 -8.17
C ARG A 139 -9.43 1.62 -8.56
N LEU A 140 -9.55 0.42 -9.12
CA LEU A 140 -8.41 -0.35 -9.64
C LEU A 140 -7.65 0.46 -10.71
N HIS A 141 -8.37 1.08 -11.66
CA HIS A 141 -7.77 1.95 -12.67
C HIS A 141 -7.04 3.17 -12.07
N ARG A 142 -7.58 3.77 -11.01
CA ARG A 142 -6.91 4.89 -10.32
C ARG A 142 -5.63 4.46 -9.63
N ILE A 143 -5.62 3.30 -8.97
CA ILE A 143 -4.41 2.74 -8.36
C ILE A 143 -3.33 2.51 -9.43
N ALA A 144 -3.71 1.92 -10.57
CA ALA A 144 -2.79 1.74 -11.69
C ALA A 144 -2.24 3.07 -12.22
N ALA A 145 -3.09 4.10 -12.35
CA ALA A 145 -2.66 5.43 -12.76
C ALA A 145 -1.70 6.10 -11.75
N TYR A 146 -1.92 5.90 -10.45
CA TYR A 146 -0.99 6.37 -9.41
C TYR A 146 0.36 5.65 -9.49
N GLN A 147 0.38 4.33 -9.75
CA GLN A 147 1.62 3.59 -9.96
C GLN A 147 2.40 4.11 -11.17
N GLU A 148 1.74 4.24 -12.33
CA GLU A 148 2.38 4.72 -13.56
C GLU A 148 2.97 6.13 -13.37
N ARG A 149 2.21 7.01 -12.71
CA ARG A 149 2.68 8.36 -12.41
C ARG A 149 3.83 8.35 -11.41
N GLY A 150 3.74 7.55 -10.35
CA GLY A 150 4.77 7.40 -9.34
C GLY A 150 6.08 6.86 -9.91
N GLU A 151 6.05 5.93 -10.86
CA GLU A 151 7.26 5.45 -11.55
C GLU A 151 7.96 6.56 -12.34
N LYS A 152 7.18 7.37 -13.09
CA LYS A 152 7.71 8.49 -13.88
C LYS A 152 8.34 9.56 -12.98
N GLU A 153 7.64 9.95 -11.92
CA GLU A 153 8.10 10.95 -10.96
C GLU A 153 9.33 10.45 -10.18
N SER A 154 9.33 9.19 -9.75
CA SER A 154 10.46 8.58 -9.05
C SER A 154 11.72 8.51 -9.92
N PHE A 155 11.58 8.14 -11.20
CA PHE A 155 12.70 8.14 -12.14
C PHE A 155 13.27 9.55 -12.36
N ALA A 156 12.39 10.54 -12.56
CA ALA A 156 12.79 11.94 -12.74
C ALA A 156 13.54 12.48 -11.51
N LEU A 157 13.03 12.21 -10.31
CA LEU A 157 13.62 12.65 -9.06
C LEU A 157 14.97 11.96 -8.78
N LEU A 158 15.08 10.64 -9.01
CA LEU A 158 16.37 9.96 -8.89
C LEU A 158 17.41 10.57 -9.84
N ARG A 159 17.04 10.83 -11.09
CA ARG A 159 17.92 11.49 -12.06
C ARG A 159 18.35 12.88 -11.57
N PHE A 160 17.45 13.66 -10.98
CA PHE A 160 17.78 14.96 -10.41
C PHE A 160 18.77 14.81 -9.24
N LEU A 161 18.46 13.95 -8.27
CA LEU A 161 19.29 13.71 -7.08
C LEU A 161 20.72 13.26 -7.46
N TYR A 162 20.85 12.36 -8.44
CA TYR A 162 22.17 11.87 -8.90
C TYR A 162 23.03 12.95 -9.58
N ASN A 163 22.44 14.05 -10.05
CA ASN A 163 23.17 15.18 -10.62
C ASN A 163 23.45 16.29 -9.59
N GLY A 164 22.99 16.14 -8.34
CA GLY A 164 23.21 17.11 -7.27
C GLY A 164 24.57 16.94 -6.57
N GLU A 165 24.99 17.97 -5.84
CA GLU A 165 26.30 17.99 -5.14
C GLU A 165 26.22 17.52 -3.66
N ASP A 166 25.03 17.46 -3.06
CA ASP A 166 24.84 17.00 -1.68
C ASP A 166 24.64 15.47 -1.62
N ALA A 167 25.74 14.76 -1.41
CA ALA A 167 25.75 13.30 -1.30
C ALA A 167 24.91 12.78 -0.11
N VAL A 168 24.78 13.55 0.97
CA VAL A 168 24.02 13.14 2.16
C VAL A 168 22.53 13.26 1.90
N ALA A 169 22.08 14.37 1.31
CA ALA A 169 20.69 14.53 0.88
C ALA A 169 20.34 13.52 -0.23
N LEU A 170 21.25 13.23 -1.16
CA LEU A 170 21.08 12.20 -2.18
C LEU A 170 20.80 10.83 -1.55
N ILE A 171 21.65 10.36 -0.63
CA ILE A 171 21.47 9.03 -0.01
C ILE A 171 20.14 8.97 0.73
N TYR A 172 19.83 10.00 1.52
CA TYR A 172 18.59 10.05 2.30
C TYR A 172 17.36 10.02 1.39
N TRP A 173 17.24 10.96 0.45
CA TRP A 173 16.05 11.06 -0.39
C TRP A 173 15.92 9.91 -1.39
N LYS A 174 17.02 9.32 -1.87
CA LYS A 174 16.98 8.14 -2.74
C LYS A 174 16.25 6.97 -2.07
N ASP A 175 16.53 6.72 -0.80
CA ASP A 175 15.90 5.61 -0.06
C ASP A 175 14.39 5.87 0.09
N ALA A 176 14.00 7.10 0.45
CA ALA A 176 12.61 7.52 0.48
C ALA A 176 11.88 7.32 -0.87
N VAL A 177 12.48 7.74 -1.98
CA VAL A 177 11.91 7.54 -3.33
C VAL A 177 11.73 6.07 -3.66
N THR A 178 12.75 5.27 -3.34
CA THR A 178 12.75 3.82 -3.61
C THR A 178 11.64 3.14 -2.83
N ASP A 179 11.46 3.50 -1.56
CA ASP A 179 10.43 2.89 -0.71
C ASP A 179 9.02 3.36 -1.07
N LEU A 180 8.81 4.65 -1.40
CA LEU A 180 7.52 5.10 -1.94
C LEU A 180 7.14 4.38 -3.25
N SER A 181 8.10 4.19 -4.15
CA SER A 181 7.90 3.40 -5.38
C SER A 181 7.52 1.95 -5.07
N ARG A 182 8.19 1.32 -4.10
CA ARG A 182 7.88 -0.05 -3.67
C ARG A 182 6.50 -0.15 -3.05
N PHE A 183 6.08 0.86 -2.28
CA PHE A 183 4.74 0.92 -1.69
C PHE A 183 3.67 0.96 -2.78
N LEU A 184 3.76 1.93 -3.71
CA LEU A 184 2.82 2.04 -4.84
C LEU A 184 2.76 0.74 -5.65
N SER A 185 3.93 0.13 -5.92
CA SER A 185 4.03 -1.11 -6.67
C SER A 185 3.33 -2.27 -5.94
N ALA A 186 3.49 -2.38 -4.62
CA ALA A 186 2.83 -3.40 -3.82
C ALA A 186 1.30 -3.21 -3.81
N VAL A 187 0.82 -1.97 -3.65
CA VAL A 187 -0.62 -1.67 -3.69
C VAL A 187 -1.21 -1.97 -5.07
N ASN A 188 -0.54 -1.57 -6.15
CA ASN A 188 -0.99 -1.88 -7.51
C ASN A 188 -0.98 -3.39 -7.77
N ARG A 189 0.08 -4.09 -7.39
CA ARG A 189 0.15 -5.55 -7.57
C ARG A 189 -0.95 -6.27 -6.81
N LYS A 190 -1.23 -5.82 -5.58
CA LYS A 190 -2.36 -6.31 -4.79
C LYS A 190 -3.70 -6.08 -5.50
N ALA A 191 -3.88 -4.92 -6.11
CA ALA A 191 -5.07 -4.56 -6.89
C ALA A 191 -5.27 -5.49 -8.10
N GLU A 192 -4.20 -5.75 -8.87
CA GLU A 192 -4.22 -6.71 -9.98
C GLU A 192 -4.57 -8.14 -9.52
N LEU A 193 -4.03 -8.56 -8.38
CA LEU A 193 -4.29 -9.88 -7.83
C LEU A 193 -5.74 -10.02 -7.33
N LEU A 194 -6.33 -8.96 -6.79
CA LEU A 194 -7.76 -8.92 -6.49
C LEU A 194 -8.58 -9.14 -7.75
N GLN A 195 -8.25 -8.42 -8.83
CA GLN A 195 -8.96 -8.55 -10.10
C GLN A 195 -8.93 -9.99 -10.62
N LYS A 196 -7.75 -10.64 -10.62
CA LYS A 196 -7.61 -12.06 -10.99
C LYS A 196 -8.41 -13.00 -10.09
N LEU A 197 -8.46 -12.71 -8.78
CA LEU A 197 -9.22 -13.53 -7.82
C LEU A 197 -10.73 -13.42 -8.02
N ILE A 198 -11.22 -12.28 -8.51
CA ILE A 198 -12.63 -12.04 -8.81
C ILE A 198 -13.00 -12.57 -10.21
N GLU A 199 -12.14 -12.39 -11.22
CA GLU A 199 -12.42 -12.78 -12.62
C GLU A 199 -12.29 -14.29 -12.86
N GLU A 200 -11.41 -14.99 -12.14
CA GLU A 200 -11.32 -16.46 -12.17
C GLU A 200 -12.31 -17.14 -11.18
N ALA A 201 -13.31 -16.41 -10.68
CA ALA A 201 -14.33 -16.89 -9.74
C ALA A 201 -15.50 -17.59 -10.41
#